data_AF-A0A915Z1I9-F1
#
_entry.id   AF-A0A915Z1I9-F1
#
_cell.length_a   1.000
_cell.length_b   1.000
_cell.length_c   1.000
_cell.angle_alpha   90.00
_cell.angle_beta   90.00
_cell.angle_gamma   90.00
#
_symmetry.space_group_name_H-M   'P 1'
#
loop_
_entity.id
_entity.type
_entity.pdbx_description
1 polymer ?
#
loop_
_entity_poly.entity_id
_entity_poly.type
_entity_poly.pdbx_seq_one_letter_code
_entity_poly.pdbx_strand_id
1 'polypeptide(L)'
;MLSPEEWDLLKDLKPILRTFSEATELLKGSSYCTISIMTPILIGIKKKFTPNNINYDINFQNEELAFDEATDNNDDNELEQLSQQTTTRKFNLKVPINTRNLLAKIKSAFYILMDYYWKDLTKPDTLLPSLLDPRIKDLSVITPSDFNDTKDLLREKYNNMELEIGSIQHQQNFTFQLATIQSSKSPAGLKKKKEKNLTILTGLKKLLLRAHNEIVEYLQMEQIDFESDPFIW
;
A
#
# COMPACT_ATOMS: atom_id res chain seq x y z
N MET A 1 -9.48 36.31 23.08
CA MET A 1 -8.43 35.44 23.64
C MET A 1 -9.00 34.04 23.64
N LEU A 2 -8.17 33.03 23.34
CA LEU A 2 -8.58 31.64 23.49
C LEU A 2 -8.80 31.31 24.97
N SER A 3 -9.79 30.48 25.26
CA SER A 3 -10.02 29.95 26.60
C SER A 3 -8.92 28.94 26.99
N PRO A 4 -8.71 28.67 28.29
CA PRO A 4 -7.79 27.63 28.73
C PRO A 4 -8.09 26.26 28.10
N GLU A 5 -9.37 25.91 27.94
CA GLU A 5 -9.80 24.66 27.33
C GLU A 5 -9.44 24.57 25.84
N GLU A 6 -9.54 25.69 25.11
CA GLU A 6 -9.11 25.78 23.70
C GLU A 6 -7.58 25.62 23.57
N TRP A 7 -6.83 26.21 24.51
CA TRP A 7 -5.37 26.02 24.56
C TRP A 7 -4.96 24.57 24.82
N ASP A 8 -5.65 23.89 25.73
CA ASP A 8 -5.38 22.49 26.03
C ASP A 8 -5.74 21.59 24.85
N LEU A 9 -6.85 21.87 24.15
CA LEU A 9 -7.19 21.18 22.90
C LEU A 9 -6.10 21.34 21.84
N LEU A 10 -5.55 22.54 21.66
CA LEU A 10 -4.45 22.77 20.69
C LEU A 10 -3.19 21.98 21.05
N LYS A 11 -2.86 21.88 22.34
CA LYS A 11 -1.74 21.04 22.81
C LYS A 11 -1.99 19.56 22.48
N ASP A 12 -3.21 19.08 22.68
CA ASP A 12 -3.60 17.69 22.41
C ASP A 12 -3.70 17.36 20.92
N LEU A 13 -3.99 18.36 20.07
CA LEU A 13 -4.03 18.18 18.62
C LEU A 13 -2.63 18.06 17.99
N LYS A 14 -1.62 18.71 18.58
CA LYS A 14 -0.24 18.66 18.10
C LYS A 14 0.30 17.24 17.89
N PRO A 15 0.22 16.30 18.85
CA PRO A 15 0.70 14.93 18.64
C PRO A 15 -0.11 14.14 17.59
N ILE A 16 -1.39 14.47 17.40
CA ILE A 16 -2.22 13.88 16.35
C ILE A 16 -1.66 14.28 14.99
N LEU A 17 -1.55 15.59 14.73
CA LEU A 17 -1.05 16.12 13.45
C LEU A 17 0.41 15.74 13.18
N ARG A 18 1.23 15.66 14.22
CA ARG A 18 2.63 15.22 14.12
C ARG A 18 2.76 13.83 13.46
N THR A 19 1.81 12.93 13.71
CA THR A 19 1.81 11.59 13.09
C THR A 19 1.80 11.68 11.56
N PHE A 20 0.98 12.57 11.00
CA PHE A 20 0.88 12.76 9.55
C PHE A 20 2.11 13.50 9.00
N SER A 21 2.64 14.46 9.76
CA SER A 21 3.90 15.13 9.41
C SER A 21 5.05 14.14 9.27
N GLU A 22 5.23 13.25 10.26
CA GLU A 22 6.29 12.24 10.25
C GLU A 22 6.13 11.26 9.09
N ALA A 23 4.90 10.78 8.85
CA ALA A 23 4.60 9.89 7.73
C ALA A 23 4.88 10.56 6.37
N THR A 24 4.46 11.82 6.18
CA THR A 24 4.67 12.53 4.91
C THR A 24 6.13 12.91 4.69
N GLU A 25 6.87 13.24 5.74
CA GLU A 25 8.31 13.50 5.66
C GLU A 25 9.08 12.24 5.25
N LEU A 26 8.75 11.08 5.84
CA LEU A 26 9.31 9.78 5.47
C LEU A 26 9.03 9.44 3.99
N LEU A 27 7.76 9.56 3.57
CA LEU A 27 7.35 9.27 2.20
C LEU A 27 7.96 10.25 1.18
N LYS A 28 8.15 11.51 1.56
CA LYS A 28 8.79 12.54 0.73
C LYS A 28 10.29 12.34 0.59
N GLY A 29 10.97 11.89 1.66
CA GLY A 29 12.42 11.68 1.69
C GLY A 29 12.88 10.42 0.95
N SER A 30 11.97 9.46 0.74
CA SER A 30 12.29 8.24 0.00
C SER A 30 12.57 8.54 -1.48
N SER A 31 13.69 8.03 -2.01
CA SER A 31 13.98 8.08 -3.46
C SER A 31 12.93 7.32 -4.28
N TYR A 32 12.22 6.41 -3.62
CA TYR A 32 11.09 5.66 -4.15
C TYR A 32 10.00 5.62 -3.07
N CYS A 33 8.95 6.42 -3.21
CA CYS A 33 7.73 6.22 -2.44
C CYS A 33 7.07 4.95 -3.00
N THR A 34 7.49 3.80 -2.49
CA THR A 34 6.98 2.51 -2.94
C THR A 34 5.70 2.20 -2.20
N ILE A 35 4.72 1.69 -2.95
CA ILE A 35 3.46 1.18 -2.41
C ILE A 35 3.69 0.15 -1.28
N SER A 36 4.85 -0.52 -1.30
CA SER A 36 5.30 -1.40 -0.22
C SER A 36 5.38 -0.68 1.13
N ILE A 37 5.92 0.54 1.22
CA ILE A 37 6.05 1.29 2.48
C ILE A 37 4.76 2.03 2.83
N MET A 38 4.06 2.56 1.81
CA MET A 38 2.85 3.36 2.00
C MET A 38 1.76 2.57 2.74
N THR A 39 1.52 1.31 2.35
CA THR A 39 0.45 0.48 2.92
C THR A 39 0.63 0.25 4.44
N PRO A 40 1.78 -0.24 4.94
CA PRO A 40 2.04 -0.40 6.37
C PRO A 40 1.90 0.90 7.17
N ILE A 41 2.35 2.03 6.63
CA ILE A 41 2.22 3.34 7.30
C ILE A 41 0.75 3.71 7.47
N LEU A 42 -0.06 3.58 6.43
CA LEU A 42 -1.49 3.87 6.49
C LEU A 42 -2.22 2.97 7.50
N ILE A 43 -1.87 1.68 7.55
CA ILE A 43 -2.39 0.74 8.54
C ILE A 43 -1.99 1.18 9.96
N GLY A 44 -0.73 1.56 10.17
CA GLY A 44 -0.22 2.05 11.45
C GLY A 44 -0.95 3.31 11.92
N ILE A 45 -1.16 4.28 11.03
CA ILE A 45 -1.93 5.51 11.28
C ILE A 45 -3.37 5.16 11.68
N LYS A 46 -4.04 4.30 10.91
CA LYS A 46 -5.42 3.88 11.20
C LYS A 46 -5.55 3.22 12.57
N LYS A 47 -4.63 2.31 12.91
CA LYS A 47 -4.59 1.64 14.22
C LYS A 47 -4.38 2.65 15.36
N LYS A 48 -3.51 3.65 15.17
CA LYS A 48 -3.23 4.69 16.17
C LYS A 48 -4.47 5.55 16.48
N PHE A 49 -5.36 5.74 15.52
CA PHE A 49 -6.58 6.54 15.67
C PHE A 49 -7.85 5.73 15.87
N THR A 50 -7.76 4.42 16.12
CA THR A 50 -8.93 3.57 16.40
C THR A 50 -9.69 4.14 17.60
N PRO A 51 -10.95 4.58 17.41
CA PRO A 51 -11.70 5.24 18.46
C PRO A 51 -12.26 4.23 19.46
N ASN A 52 -12.37 4.64 20.73
CA ASN A 52 -13.06 3.84 21.75
C ASN A 52 -14.59 3.78 21.51
N ASN A 53 -15.14 4.76 20.77
CA ASN A 53 -16.55 4.82 20.40
C ASN A 53 -16.67 5.42 18.99
N ILE A 54 -17.34 4.70 18.08
CA ILE A 54 -17.50 5.06 16.67
C ILE A 54 -18.77 5.89 16.43
N ASN A 55 -19.61 6.10 17.46
CA ASN A 55 -20.95 6.67 17.33
C ASN A 55 -20.95 8.21 17.27
N TYR A 56 -20.05 8.80 16.49
CA TYR A 56 -20.10 10.21 16.15
C TYR A 56 -20.67 10.34 14.74
N ASP A 57 -21.77 11.07 14.61
CA ASP A 57 -22.32 11.45 13.31
C ASP A 57 -21.44 12.57 12.75
N ILE A 58 -20.57 12.22 11.81
CA ILE A 58 -19.60 13.13 11.19
C ILE A 58 -20.09 13.40 9.78
N ASN A 59 -20.45 14.65 9.51
CA ASN A 59 -20.96 15.03 8.20
C ASN A 59 -19.81 15.15 7.19
N PHE A 60 -19.64 14.13 6.35
CA PHE A 60 -18.65 14.14 5.27
C PHE A 60 -19.17 14.75 3.96
N GLN A 61 -20.43 15.17 3.88
CA GLN A 61 -20.99 15.82 2.68
C GLN A 61 -20.54 17.28 2.55
N ASN A 62 -20.17 17.91 3.67
CA ASN A 62 -19.60 19.24 3.70
C ASN A 62 -18.46 19.28 4.71
N GLU A 63 -17.22 19.38 4.22
CA GLU A 63 -15.99 19.44 5.02
C GLU A 63 -16.02 20.58 6.05
N GLU A 64 -16.70 21.69 5.74
CA GLU A 64 -16.84 22.84 6.63
C GLU A 64 -17.80 22.61 7.80
N LEU A 65 -18.61 21.55 7.75
CA LEU A 65 -19.62 21.16 8.76
C LEU A 65 -19.27 19.88 9.50
N ALA A 66 -18.09 19.29 9.26
CA ALA A 66 -17.75 17.95 9.73
C ALA A 66 -17.85 17.75 11.26
N PHE A 67 -17.65 18.82 12.04
CA PHE A 67 -17.68 18.78 13.52
C PHE A 67 -18.76 19.67 14.16
N ASP A 68 -19.56 20.36 13.35
CA ASP A 68 -20.64 21.21 13.83
C ASP A 68 -21.77 20.34 14.40
N GLU A 69 -22.33 20.77 15.53
CA GLU A 69 -23.52 20.11 16.09
C GLU A 69 -24.70 20.48 15.20
N ALA A 70 -25.44 19.49 14.69
CA ALA A 70 -26.65 19.73 13.90
C ALA A 70 -27.66 20.46 14.79
N THR A 71 -27.69 21.78 14.71
CA THR A 71 -28.70 22.57 15.38
C THR A 71 -30.01 22.36 14.64
N ASP A 72 -30.93 21.63 15.28
CA ASP A 72 -32.32 21.45 14.87
C ASP A 72 -33.11 22.77 15.08
N ASN A 73 -32.53 23.89 14.63
CA ASN A 73 -33.19 25.17 14.62
C ASN A 73 -34.09 25.16 13.39
N ASN A 74 -35.35 24.80 13.62
CA ASN A 74 -36.49 25.09 12.75
C ASN A 74 -36.66 26.62 12.59
N ASP A 75 -35.68 27.30 12.01
CA ASP A 75 -35.86 28.60 11.38
C ASP A 75 -35.75 28.35 9.88
N ASP A 76 -36.91 28.08 9.28
CA ASP A 76 -37.16 27.70 7.89
C ASP A 76 -36.79 28.79 6.86
N ASN A 77 -35.62 29.44 6.95
CA ASN A 77 -35.24 30.47 5.98
C ASN A 77 -33.77 30.53 5.54
N GLU A 78 -32.91 29.57 5.90
CA GLU A 78 -31.53 29.52 5.37
C GLU A 78 -31.13 28.20 4.69
N LEU A 79 -32.03 27.22 4.58
CA LEU A 79 -31.69 25.91 3.98
C LEU A 79 -31.88 25.81 2.46
N GLU A 80 -32.36 26.86 1.78
CA GLU A 80 -32.65 26.79 0.33
C GLU A 80 -31.60 27.44 -0.59
N GLN A 81 -30.38 27.69 -0.11
CA GLN A 81 -29.28 28.22 -0.94
C GLN A 81 -27.99 27.39 -0.93
N LEU A 82 -28.09 26.08 -0.70
CA LEU A 82 -26.95 25.15 -0.76
C LEU A 82 -26.60 24.67 -2.19
N SER A 83 -27.19 25.28 -3.23
CA SER A 83 -26.75 25.10 -4.60
C SER A 83 -25.75 26.19 -5.00
N GLN A 84 -24.47 25.82 -5.06
CA GLN A 84 -23.46 26.42 -5.93
C GLN A 84 -23.18 27.92 -5.70
N GLN A 85 -22.73 28.29 -4.51
CA GLN A 85 -21.93 29.49 -4.39
C GLN A 85 -21.02 29.43 -3.16
N THR A 86 -19.77 29.85 -3.36
CA THR A 86 -18.79 30.17 -2.34
C THR A 86 -19.35 31.21 -1.37
N THR A 87 -20.20 30.79 -0.43
CA THR A 87 -20.71 31.65 0.64
C THR A 87 -19.66 31.69 1.74
N THR A 88 -18.99 32.84 1.84
CA THR A 88 -18.13 33.17 2.98
C THR A 88 -18.97 33.13 4.26
N ARG A 89 -18.99 31.99 4.95
CA ARG A 89 -19.64 31.82 6.25
C ARG A 89 -18.93 32.71 7.25
N LYS A 90 -19.67 33.65 7.86
CA LYS A 90 -19.15 34.49 8.94
C LYS A 90 -19.08 33.63 10.21
N PHE A 91 -17.93 33.01 10.47
CA PHE A 91 -17.68 32.34 11.74
C PHE A 91 -17.82 33.36 12.88
N ASN A 92 -18.73 33.09 13.81
CA ASN A 92 -18.88 33.92 14.99
C ASN A 92 -17.76 33.59 15.99
N LEU A 93 -16.54 34.07 15.71
CA LEU A 93 -15.35 33.90 16.55
C LEU A 93 -15.48 34.58 17.93
N LYS A 94 -16.61 35.22 18.24
CA LYS A 94 -16.89 35.80 19.56
C LYS A 94 -17.36 34.75 20.57
N VAL A 95 -17.84 33.60 20.10
CA VAL A 95 -18.28 32.49 20.95
C VAL A 95 -17.15 31.46 21.02
N PRO A 96 -16.66 31.12 22.23
CA PRO A 96 -15.67 30.05 22.39
C PRO A 96 -16.20 28.73 21.84
N ILE A 97 -15.33 27.93 21.25
CA ILE A 97 -15.73 26.64 20.70
C ILE A 97 -16.03 25.66 21.85
N ASN A 98 -17.05 24.83 21.67
CA ASN A 98 -17.29 23.74 22.61
C ASN A 98 -16.23 22.66 22.40
N THR A 99 -15.22 22.63 23.26
CA THR A 99 -14.11 21.66 23.19
C THR A 99 -14.49 20.27 23.71
N ARG A 100 -15.68 20.10 24.31
CA ARG A 100 -16.12 18.85 24.92
C ARG A 100 -16.16 17.73 23.89
N ASN A 101 -15.39 16.67 24.14
CA ASN A 101 -15.25 15.49 23.28
C ASN A 101 -14.73 15.79 21.85
N LEU A 102 -14.32 17.02 21.54
CA LEU A 102 -13.89 17.39 20.19
C LEU A 102 -12.65 16.61 19.75
N LEU A 103 -11.71 16.35 20.67
CA LEU A 103 -10.55 15.50 20.39
C LEU A 103 -10.96 14.07 19.98
N ALA A 104 -11.98 13.50 20.65
CA ALA A 104 -12.50 12.17 20.31
C ALA A 104 -13.20 12.18 18.96
N LYS A 105 -14.02 13.21 18.68
CA LYS A 105 -14.64 13.42 17.36
C LYS A 105 -13.60 13.50 16.25
N ILE A 106 -12.52 14.27 16.44
CA ILE A 106 -11.42 14.41 15.48
C ILE A 106 -10.74 13.06 15.21
N LYS A 107 -10.44 12.27 16.24
CA LYS A 107 -9.85 10.93 16.06
C LYS A 107 -10.79 10.00 15.30
N SER A 108 -12.08 10.00 15.63
CA SER A 108 -13.08 9.21 14.90
C SER A 108 -13.23 9.66 13.46
N ALA A 109 -13.20 10.98 13.18
CA ALA A 109 -13.18 11.50 11.82
C ALA A 109 -11.98 10.97 11.04
N PHE A 110 -10.77 11.05 11.60
CA PHE A 110 -9.59 10.52 10.95
C PHE A 110 -9.71 9.02 10.68
N TYR A 111 -10.20 8.24 11.64
CA TYR A 111 -10.40 6.81 11.46
C TYR A 111 -11.38 6.51 10.31
N ILE A 112 -12.52 7.20 10.26
CA ILE A 112 -13.53 7.01 9.21
C ILE A 112 -13.01 7.47 7.85
N LEU A 113 -12.30 8.61 7.79
CA LEU A 113 -11.70 9.12 6.56
C LEU A 113 -10.63 8.16 6.01
N MET A 114 -9.86 7.52 6.89
CA MET A 114 -8.91 6.49 6.46
C MET A 114 -9.61 5.33 5.74
N ASP A 115 -10.77 4.90 6.23
CA ASP A 115 -11.58 3.86 5.56
C ASP A 115 -12.27 4.36 4.29
N TYR A 116 -12.68 5.63 4.25
CA TYR A 116 -13.32 6.24 3.10
C TYR A 116 -12.36 6.34 1.90
N TYR A 117 -11.15 6.88 2.13
CA TYR A 117 -10.17 7.11 1.07
C TYR A 117 -9.30 5.88 0.76
N TRP A 118 -8.89 5.11 1.77
CA TRP A 118 -8.04 3.93 1.61
C TRP A 118 -8.78 2.65 1.95
N LYS A 119 -9.63 2.23 1.02
CA LYS A 119 -10.37 0.98 1.13
C LYS A 119 -9.40 -0.20 1.12
N ASP A 120 -9.74 -1.23 1.90
CA ASP A 120 -9.15 -2.56 1.77
C ASP A 120 -7.63 -2.64 2.00
N LEU A 121 -7.11 -1.85 2.94
CA LEU A 121 -5.68 -1.83 3.30
C LEU A 121 -5.14 -3.20 3.76
N THR A 122 -5.99 -4.07 4.31
CA THR A 122 -5.60 -5.40 4.81
C THR A 122 -5.82 -6.52 3.80
N LYS A 123 -6.26 -6.22 2.56
CA LYS A 123 -6.40 -7.26 1.54
C LYS A 123 -5.03 -7.81 1.12
N PRO A 124 -4.94 -9.13 0.87
CA PRO A 124 -3.73 -9.77 0.39
C PRO A 124 -3.06 -9.08 -0.81
N ASP A 125 -3.82 -8.66 -1.84
CA ASP A 125 -3.23 -7.99 -3.01
C ASP A 125 -2.60 -6.62 -2.67
N THR A 126 -3.18 -5.88 -1.71
CA THR A 126 -2.66 -4.58 -1.25
C THR A 126 -1.39 -4.75 -0.40
N LEU A 127 -1.29 -5.87 0.32
CA LEU A 127 -0.17 -6.19 1.20
C LEU A 127 0.99 -6.86 0.46
N LEU A 128 0.74 -7.48 -0.69
CA LEU A 128 1.74 -8.22 -1.46
C LEU A 128 3.02 -7.40 -1.76
N PRO A 129 2.96 -6.13 -2.18
CA PRO A 129 4.17 -5.34 -2.41
C PRO A 129 4.98 -5.12 -1.13
N SER A 130 4.29 -4.99 0.01
CA SER A 130 4.91 -4.81 1.33
C SER A 130 5.60 -6.08 1.79
N LEU A 131 4.99 -7.25 1.51
CA LEU A 131 5.59 -8.56 1.80
C LEU A 131 6.85 -8.81 0.97
N LEU A 132 6.90 -8.31 -0.27
CA LEU A 132 8.04 -8.43 -1.18
C LEU A 132 9.15 -7.41 -0.92
N ASP A 133 8.96 -6.47 0.00
CA ASP A 133 9.96 -5.48 0.34
C ASP A 133 10.81 -5.96 1.55
N PRO A 134 12.13 -6.17 1.37
CA PRO A 134 12.98 -6.73 2.39
C PRO A 134 13.07 -5.88 3.67
N ARG A 135 12.71 -4.60 3.61
CA ARG A 135 12.73 -3.67 4.76
C ARG A 135 11.55 -3.86 5.72
N ILE A 136 10.44 -4.42 5.23
CA ILE A 136 9.13 -4.38 5.93
C ILE A 136 8.31 -5.67 5.78
N LYS A 137 8.92 -6.73 5.24
CA LYS A 137 8.27 -8.04 5.00
C LYS A 137 7.70 -8.77 6.22
N ASP A 138 8.03 -8.36 7.45
CA ASP A 138 7.48 -8.89 8.70
C ASP A 138 6.02 -8.47 8.89
N LEU A 139 5.66 -7.32 8.31
CA LEU A 139 4.35 -6.68 8.41
C LEU A 139 3.82 -6.69 9.85
N SER A 140 4.65 -6.34 10.83
CA SER A 140 4.28 -6.32 12.26
C SER A 140 3.04 -5.45 12.57
N VAL A 141 2.65 -4.58 11.64
CA VAL A 141 1.44 -3.75 11.71
C VAL A 141 0.14 -4.48 11.34
N ILE A 142 0.13 -5.72 10.85
CA ILE A 142 -1.09 -6.47 10.46
C ILE A 142 -1.42 -7.62 11.43
N THR A 143 -2.56 -8.29 11.22
CA THR A 143 -2.88 -9.49 12.02
C THR A 143 -2.18 -10.73 11.46
N PRO A 144 -1.91 -11.76 12.28
CA PRO A 144 -1.34 -13.01 11.79
C PRO A 144 -2.22 -13.72 10.74
N SER A 145 -3.54 -13.49 10.76
CA SER A 145 -4.46 -14.01 9.75
C SER A 145 -4.19 -13.35 8.39
N ASP A 146 -4.24 -12.01 8.34
CA ASP A 146 -3.99 -11.25 7.11
C ASP A 146 -2.61 -11.55 6.53
N PHE A 147 -1.62 -11.75 7.41
CA PHE A 147 -0.26 -12.14 7.01
C PHE A 147 -0.23 -13.52 6.32
N ASN A 148 -0.90 -14.52 6.90
CA ASN A 148 -0.96 -15.85 6.31
C ASN A 148 -1.73 -15.85 4.99
N ASP A 149 -2.84 -15.13 4.90
CA ASP A 149 -3.61 -15.00 3.65
C ASP A 149 -2.77 -14.35 2.54
N THR A 150 -1.98 -13.32 2.88
CA THR A 150 -1.05 -12.67 1.95
C THR A 150 0.07 -13.62 1.51
N LYS A 151 0.60 -14.42 2.43
CA LYS A 151 1.62 -15.43 2.15
C LYS A 151 1.10 -16.54 1.24
N ASP A 152 -0.14 -16.97 1.44
CA ASP A 152 -0.77 -17.99 0.61
C ASP A 152 -1.05 -17.45 -0.79
N LEU A 153 -1.49 -16.20 -0.91
CA LEU A 153 -1.61 -15.52 -2.20
C LEU A 153 -0.26 -15.39 -2.92
N LEU A 154 0.82 -15.05 -2.20
CA LEU A 154 2.16 -14.99 -2.78
C LEU A 154 2.58 -16.37 -3.33
N ARG A 155 2.31 -17.44 -2.59
CA ARG A 155 2.59 -18.81 -3.01
C ARG A 155 1.80 -19.20 -4.25
N GLU A 156 0.52 -18.85 -4.30
CA GLU A 156 -0.33 -19.07 -5.47
C GLU A 156 0.22 -18.34 -6.70
N LYS A 157 0.49 -17.04 -6.60
CA LYS A 157 1.02 -16.23 -7.72
C LYS A 157 2.38 -16.74 -8.19
N TYR A 158 3.27 -17.11 -7.28
CA TYR A 158 4.56 -17.70 -7.62
C TYR A 158 4.38 -19.03 -8.36
N ASN A 159 3.54 -19.95 -7.86
CA ASN A 159 3.28 -21.23 -8.51
C ASN A 159 2.65 -21.07 -9.90
N ASN A 160 1.74 -20.11 -10.07
CA ASN A 160 1.14 -19.81 -11.37
C ASN A 160 2.19 -19.31 -12.36
N MET A 161 3.07 -18.40 -11.92
CA MET A 161 4.20 -17.91 -12.73
C MET A 161 5.15 -19.06 -13.12
N GLU A 162 5.42 -19.99 -12.21
CA GLU A 162 6.23 -21.19 -12.49
C GLU A 162 5.62 -22.07 -13.59
N LEU A 163 4.31 -22.29 -13.53
CA LEU A 163 3.59 -23.06 -14.55
C LEU A 163 3.60 -22.37 -15.92
N GLU A 164 3.47 -21.03 -15.94
CA GLU A 164 3.56 -20.24 -17.17
C GLU A 164 4.96 -20.33 -17.79
N ILE A 165 6.02 -20.17 -16.98
CA ILE A 165 7.41 -20.27 -17.44
C ILE A 165 7.69 -21.68 -17.98
N GLY A 166 7.26 -22.73 -17.27
CA GLY A 166 7.41 -24.11 -17.73
C GLY A 166 6.71 -24.37 -19.07
N SER A 167 5.50 -23.83 -19.25
CA SER A 167 4.74 -23.93 -20.49
C SER A 167 5.44 -23.24 -21.67
N ILE A 168 6.01 -22.06 -21.45
CA ILE A 168 6.77 -21.31 -22.45
C ILE A 168 8.05 -22.07 -22.84
N GLN A 169 8.79 -22.61 -21.87
CA GLN A 169 9.98 -23.41 -22.13
C GLN A 169 9.66 -24.69 -22.93
N HIS A 170 8.54 -25.35 -22.61
CA HIS A 170 8.08 -26.51 -23.39
C HIS A 170 7.70 -26.15 -24.83
N GLN A 171 7.02 -25.03 -25.07
CA GLN A 171 6.71 -24.55 -26.43
C GLN A 171 7.95 -24.17 -27.23
N GLN A 172 8.92 -23.48 -26.61
CA GLN A 172 10.19 -23.17 -27.25
C GLN A 172 10.98 -24.43 -27.58
N ASN A 173 11.07 -25.39 -26.66
CA ASN A 173 11.73 -26.67 -26.89
C ASN A 173 11.04 -27.48 -28.00
N PHE A 174 9.71 -27.46 -28.07
CA PHE A 174 8.97 -28.11 -29.15
C PHE A 174 9.25 -27.46 -30.52
N THR A 175 9.35 -26.12 -30.55
CA THR A 175 9.67 -25.35 -31.76
C THR A 175 11.11 -25.61 -32.24
N PHE A 176 12.08 -25.70 -31.31
CA PHE A 176 13.46 -26.09 -31.61
C PHE A 176 13.58 -27.55 -32.09
N GLN A 177 12.79 -28.48 -31.53
CA GLN A 177 12.74 -29.86 -32.00
C GLN A 177 12.14 -29.96 -33.41
N LEU A 178 11.06 -29.23 -33.70
CA LEU A 178 10.46 -29.18 -35.04
C LEU A 178 11.40 -28.59 -36.10
N ALA A 179 12.13 -27.50 -35.78
CA ALA A 179 13.14 -26.93 -36.66
C ALA A 179 14.33 -27.88 -36.92
N THR A 180 14.68 -28.70 -35.93
CA THR A 180 15.73 -29.73 -36.06
C THR A 180 15.26 -30.92 -36.92
N ILE A 181 13.99 -31.33 -36.79
CA ILE A 181 13.40 -32.42 -37.58
C ILE A 181 13.20 -32.01 -39.05
N GLN A 182 12.87 -30.74 -39.32
CA GLN A 182 12.72 -30.23 -40.69
C GLN A 182 14.06 -30.07 -41.43
N SER A 183 15.20 -30.06 -40.72
CA SER A 183 16.54 -29.92 -41.29
C SER A 183 17.16 -31.23 -41.80
N SER A 184 16.51 -32.40 -41.65
CA SER A 184 17.12 -33.70 -41.98
C SER A 184 16.74 -34.28 -43.36
N LYS A 185 16.38 -33.44 -44.34
CA LYS A 185 16.27 -33.84 -45.76
C LYS A 185 17.21 -32.97 -46.62
N SER A 186 18.35 -33.56 -47.02
CA SER A 186 19.41 -32.99 -47.90
C SER A 186 19.06 -33.24 -49.39
N PRO A 187 19.79 -32.75 -50.44
CA PRO A 187 21.04 -31.99 -50.44
C PRO A 187 21.16 -30.82 -51.47
N ALA A 188 22.30 -30.12 -51.35
CA ALA A 188 23.09 -29.49 -52.42
C ALA A 188 23.18 -27.94 -52.44
N GLY A 189 24.42 -27.44 -52.28
CA GLY A 189 24.87 -26.22 -52.92
C GLY A 189 25.29 -25.06 -52.01
N LEU A 190 26.60 -24.77 -52.04
CA LEU A 190 27.27 -23.51 -51.75
C LEU A 190 27.69 -23.17 -50.31
N LYS A 191 29.01 -22.95 -50.23
CA LYS A 191 29.86 -22.72 -49.07
C LYS A 191 29.77 -21.27 -48.57
N LYS A 192 29.85 -21.06 -47.26
CA LYS A 192 30.86 -20.20 -46.59
C LYS A 192 30.86 -20.41 -45.06
N LYS A 193 32.06 -20.26 -44.48
CA LYS A 193 32.56 -20.73 -43.18
C LYS A 193 32.05 -19.91 -41.97
N LYS A 194 31.87 -20.64 -40.85
CA LYS A 194 32.26 -20.39 -39.43
C LYS A 194 31.96 -18.99 -38.86
N GLU A 195 31.20 -18.86 -37.77
CA GLU A 195 31.53 -19.39 -36.44
C GLU A 195 30.33 -20.04 -35.72
N LYS A 196 30.55 -21.27 -35.27
CA LYS A 196 29.71 -21.94 -34.28
C LYS A 196 30.26 -21.61 -32.90
N ASN A 197 29.78 -20.53 -32.28
CA ASN A 197 29.93 -20.33 -30.84
C ASN A 197 28.65 -20.78 -30.16
N LEU A 198 28.51 -22.10 -30.01
CA LEU A 198 27.56 -22.68 -29.08
C LEU A 198 28.31 -23.77 -28.29
N THR A 199 27.89 -23.95 -27.04
CA THR A 199 27.99 -25.21 -26.29
C THR A 199 29.24 -25.49 -25.43
N ILE A 200 29.76 -24.49 -24.71
CA ILE A 200 30.46 -24.76 -23.43
C ILE A 200 29.82 -23.95 -22.30
N LEU A 201 29.49 -22.68 -22.54
CA LEU A 201 28.86 -21.82 -21.54
C LEU A 201 27.37 -22.13 -21.28
N THR A 202 26.68 -22.79 -22.21
CA THR A 202 25.28 -23.23 -21.99
C THR A 202 25.16 -24.34 -20.95
N GLY A 203 26.21 -25.14 -20.74
CA GLY A 203 26.28 -26.11 -19.64
C GLY A 203 26.83 -25.54 -18.32
N LEU A 204 27.42 -24.33 -18.37
CA LEU A 204 27.95 -23.61 -17.20
C LEU A 204 26.98 -22.57 -16.64
N LYS A 205 25.83 -22.34 -17.30
CA LYS A 205 24.67 -21.78 -16.60
C LYS A 205 24.32 -22.81 -15.55
N LYS A 206 24.82 -22.58 -14.33
CA LYS A 206 24.43 -23.28 -13.11
C LYS A 206 22.93 -23.46 -13.24
N LEU A 207 22.49 -24.71 -13.41
CA LEU A 207 21.11 -25.07 -13.12
C LEU A 207 21.03 -24.66 -11.65
N LEU A 208 20.49 -23.47 -11.37
CA LEU A 208 20.23 -23.07 -10.00
C LEU A 208 19.38 -24.23 -9.50
N LEU A 209 19.94 -25.06 -8.62
CA LEU A 209 19.17 -26.08 -7.92
C LEU A 209 18.13 -25.25 -7.19
N ARG A 210 16.99 -25.11 -7.85
CA ARG A 210 15.96 -24.16 -7.48
C ARG A 210 15.49 -24.61 -6.13
N ALA A 211 15.69 -23.77 -5.13
CA ALA A 211 15.28 -24.10 -3.78
C ALA A 211 13.80 -24.48 -3.87
N HIS A 212 13.45 -25.69 -3.39
CA HIS A 212 12.06 -26.16 -3.44
C HIS A 212 11.10 -25.25 -2.63
N ASN A 213 11.61 -24.20 -1.99
CA ASN A 213 10.83 -23.25 -1.21
C ASN A 213 11.45 -21.83 -1.17
N GLU A 214 11.79 -21.23 -2.31
CA GLU A 214 12.34 -19.85 -2.41
C GLU A 214 11.56 -18.83 -1.56
N ILE A 215 10.23 -18.93 -1.52
CA ILE A 215 9.37 -18.05 -0.72
C ILE A 215 9.66 -18.20 0.77
N VAL A 216 9.84 -19.43 1.26
CA VAL A 216 10.12 -19.65 2.68
C VAL A 216 11.52 -19.18 3.04
N GLU A 217 12.50 -19.38 2.17
CA GLU A 217 13.85 -18.85 2.38
C GLU A 217 13.82 -17.32 2.45
N TYR A 218 13.16 -16.65 1.51
CA TYR A 218 13.00 -15.20 1.50
C TYR A 218 12.35 -14.66 2.79
N LEU A 219 11.28 -15.30 3.25
CA LEU A 219 10.58 -14.90 4.48
C LEU A 219 11.39 -15.19 5.76
N GLN A 220 12.35 -16.12 5.71
CA GLN A 220 13.25 -16.43 6.83
C GLN A 220 14.49 -15.53 6.90
N MET A 221 14.88 -14.90 5.79
CA MET A 221 16.00 -13.96 5.78
C MET A 221 15.73 -12.79 6.74
N GLU A 222 16.78 -12.24 7.33
CA GLU A 222 16.65 -11.03 8.16
C GLU A 222 16.14 -9.85 7.32
N GLN A 223 15.44 -8.93 8.00
CA GLN A 223 15.07 -7.67 7.38
C GLN A 223 16.28 -6.76 7.30
N ILE A 224 16.38 -6.02 6.20
CA ILE A 224 17.40 -4.98 6.06
C ILE A 224 16.92 -3.70 6.72
N ASP A 225 17.87 -2.82 7.06
CA ASP A 225 17.55 -1.53 7.67
C ASP A 225 16.67 -0.67 6.75
N PHE A 226 15.80 0.15 7.34
CA PHE A 226 14.81 0.92 6.59
C PHE A 226 15.44 1.95 5.64
N GLU A 227 16.60 2.50 6.01
CA GLU A 227 17.36 3.46 5.20
C GLU A 227 18.27 2.78 4.16
N SER A 228 18.34 1.44 4.16
CA SER A 228 19.12 0.70 3.17
C SER A 228 18.40 0.64 1.82
N ASP A 229 19.19 0.58 0.74
CA ASP A 229 18.65 0.40 -0.61
C ASP A 229 18.13 -1.05 -0.77
N PRO A 230 16.82 -1.25 -1.01
CA PRO A 230 16.23 -2.58 -1.13
C PRO A 230 16.66 -3.34 -2.40
N PHE A 231 17.35 -2.69 -3.33
CA PHE A 231 17.83 -3.30 -4.57
C PHE A 231 19.32 -3.65 -4.53
N ILE A 232 20.01 -3.43 -3.40
CA ILE A 232 21.39 -3.85 -3.18
C ILE A 232 21.41 -5.22 -2.49
N TRP A 233 21.27 -6.25 -3.31
CA TRP A 233 21.62 -7.66 -3.13
C TRP A 233 23.14 -7.93 -3.08
#